data_AF-A0A093XFH1-F1
#
_entry.id   AF-A0A093XFH1-F1
#
_cell.length_a   1.000
_cell.length_b   1.000
_cell.length_c   1.000
_cell.angle_alpha   90.00
_cell.angle_beta   90.00
_cell.angle_gamma   90.00
#
_symmetry.space_group_name_H-M   'P 1'
#
loop_
_entity.id
_entity.type
_entity.pdbx_description
1 polymer ?
#
loop_
_entity_poly.entity_id
_entity_poly.type
_entity_poly.pdbx_seq_one_letter_code
_entity_poly.pdbx_strand_id
1 'polypeptide(L)'
;MKNRYSPLRYLLRSSHEELNPYHRILGRIIVALFSLHAGFYLNFFIGAGLTKNLFTRPIPSLGLTALALILTLYITSINTVRTYSYRIFYTAHFTISLALAPVLFFHAAPVRIYLIETLILVLFNTITRRLTSFLAPSTITALPSTSLLKLTIPIPPSHRQRFANAQAQHIYVSIPPPSQPSGAVILNLLSNPYTIASIAPDTTSLTLIARSLTGPTSTRLTELTELWKARPP
;
A
#
# COMPACT_ATOMS: atom_id res chain seq x y z
N MET A 1 -1.30 -2.51 6.23
CA MET A 1 -2.10 -1.99 7.36
C MET A 1 -1.41 -0.76 7.96
N LYS A 2 -1.66 0.41 7.36
CA LYS A 2 -0.97 1.67 7.69
C LYS A 2 -1.96 2.61 8.37
N ASN A 3 -2.40 2.23 9.57
CA ASN A 3 -3.52 2.89 10.24
C ASN A 3 -3.40 2.76 11.76
N ARG A 4 -3.61 3.88 12.46
CA ARG A 4 -3.60 3.96 13.93
C ARG A 4 -4.64 3.03 14.56
N TYR A 5 -5.78 2.84 13.90
CA TYR A 5 -6.90 2.02 14.37
C TYR A 5 -6.81 0.54 13.95
N SER A 6 -5.71 0.13 13.31
CA SER A 6 -5.52 -1.24 12.86
C SER A 6 -5.68 -2.24 14.02
N PRO A 7 -6.60 -3.22 13.97
CA PRO A 7 -6.78 -4.20 15.05
C PRO A 7 -5.49 -4.97 15.36
N LEU A 8 -4.71 -5.33 14.32
CA LEU A 8 -3.42 -6.00 14.51
C LEU A 8 -2.42 -5.17 15.31
N ARG A 9 -2.49 -3.83 15.23
CA ARG A 9 -1.61 -2.97 16.03
C ARG A 9 -1.91 -3.11 17.52
N TYR A 10 -3.19 -3.23 17.90
CA TYR A 10 -3.59 -3.39 19.29
C TYR A 10 -3.31 -4.81 19.79
N LEU A 11 -3.58 -5.82 18.96
CA LEU A 11 -3.38 -7.23 19.31
C LEU A 11 -1.89 -7.58 19.42
N LEU A 12 -1.07 -7.16 18.46
CA LEU A 12 0.35 -7.54 18.39
C LEU A 12 1.27 -6.47 19.00
N ARG A 13 0.73 -5.32 19.42
CA ARG A 13 1.49 -4.15 19.90
C ARG A 13 2.62 -3.72 18.96
N SER A 14 2.46 -4.00 17.67
CA SER A 14 3.48 -3.78 16.64
C SER A 14 3.03 -2.75 15.61
N SER A 15 3.98 -1.97 15.13
CA SER A 15 3.83 -1.08 13.98
C SER A 15 3.77 -1.86 12.65
N HIS A 16 3.34 -1.18 11.59
CA HIS A 16 3.37 -1.73 10.23
C HIS A 16 4.79 -2.12 9.79
N GLU A 17 5.80 -1.38 10.21
CA GLU A 17 7.19 -1.61 9.82
C GLU A 17 7.73 -2.89 10.44
N GLU A 18 7.38 -3.14 11.71
CA GLU A 18 7.69 -4.38 12.43
C GLU A 18 6.95 -5.59 11.86
N LEU A 19 5.75 -5.40 11.31
CA LEU A 19 4.99 -6.47 10.65
C LEU A 19 5.50 -6.83 9.25
N ASN A 20 6.27 -5.95 8.61
CA ASN A 20 6.73 -6.14 7.23
C ASN A 20 7.69 -7.34 7.06
N PRO A 21 8.66 -7.60 7.97
CA PRO A 21 9.42 -8.85 7.96
C PRO A 21 8.55 -10.11 8.00
N TYR A 22 7.55 -10.15 8.89
CA TYR A 22 6.63 -11.30 9.00
C TYR A 22 5.81 -11.49 7.73
N HIS A 23 5.31 -10.40 7.12
CA HIS A 23 4.63 -10.46 5.83
C HIS A 23 5.49 -11.14 4.75
N ARG A 24 6.79 -10.84 4.69
CA ARG A 24 7.72 -11.49 3.72
C ARG A 24 7.90 -12.98 4.00
N ILE A 25 8.05 -13.36 5.28
CA ILE A 25 8.21 -14.77 5.67
C ILE A 25 6.94 -15.56 5.34
N LEU A 26 5.77 -15.03 5.72
CA LEU A 26 4.47 -15.63 5.41
C LEU A 26 4.27 -15.77 3.89
N GLY A 27 4.66 -14.78 3.09
CA GLY A 27 4.62 -14.87 1.63
C GLY A 27 5.44 -16.06 1.09
N ARG A 28 6.64 -16.30 1.62
CA ARG A 28 7.49 -17.45 1.23
C ARG A 28 6.86 -18.78 1.63
N ILE A 29 6.30 -18.86 2.84
CA ILE A 29 5.60 -20.06 3.32
C ILE A 29 4.40 -20.36 2.41
N ILE A 30 3.59 -19.34 2.10
CA ILE A 30 2.43 -19.49 1.22
C ILE A 30 2.86 -20.01 -0.15
N VAL A 31 3.88 -19.41 -0.77
CA VAL A 31 4.38 -19.87 -2.09
C VAL A 31 4.83 -21.32 -2.02
N ALA A 32 5.60 -21.71 -1.00
CA ALA A 32 6.06 -23.09 -0.85
C ALA A 32 4.90 -24.09 -0.69
N LEU A 33 3.94 -23.80 0.19
CA LEU A 33 2.78 -24.66 0.42
C LEU A 33 1.86 -24.73 -0.81
N PHE A 34 1.67 -23.62 -1.52
CA PHE A 34 0.84 -23.56 -2.73
C PHE A 34 1.50 -24.32 -3.89
N SER A 35 2.83 -24.23 -4.03
CA SER A 35 3.59 -25.03 -5.00
C SER A 35 3.49 -26.53 -4.71
N LEU A 36 3.61 -26.94 -3.44
CA LEU A 36 3.42 -28.35 -3.05
C LEU A 36 1.99 -28.83 -3.34
N HIS A 37 0.99 -28.04 -2.95
CA HIS A 37 -0.42 -28.32 -3.26
C HIS A 37 -0.63 -28.55 -4.75
N ALA A 38 -0.15 -27.63 -5.60
CA ALA A 38 -0.25 -27.77 -7.05
C ALA A 38 0.52 -29.00 -7.57
N GLY A 39 1.71 -29.27 -7.04
CA GLY A 39 2.51 -30.43 -7.40
C GLY A 39 1.83 -31.77 -7.09
N PHE A 40 1.21 -31.90 -5.91
CA PHE A 40 0.48 -33.11 -5.54
C PHE A 40 -0.76 -33.34 -6.40
N TYR A 41 -1.53 -32.29 -6.69
CA TYR A 41 -2.66 -32.41 -7.60
C TYR A 41 -2.20 -32.72 -9.03
N LEU A 42 -1.13 -32.08 -9.52
CA LEU A 42 -0.59 -32.40 -10.83
C LEU A 42 -0.18 -33.87 -10.94
N ASN A 43 0.52 -34.40 -9.93
CA ASN A 43 0.87 -35.82 -9.86
C ASN A 43 -0.38 -36.72 -9.88
N PHE A 44 -1.41 -36.38 -9.11
CA PHE A 44 -2.70 -37.09 -9.14
C PHE A 44 -3.36 -37.06 -10.52
N PHE A 45 -3.45 -35.90 -11.16
CA PHE A 45 -4.07 -35.76 -12.48
C PHE A 45 -3.29 -36.50 -13.58
N ILE A 46 -1.96 -36.55 -13.49
CA ILE A 46 -1.11 -37.34 -14.40
C ILE A 46 -1.35 -38.83 -14.15
N GLY A 47 -1.23 -39.29 -12.91
CA GLY A 47 -1.39 -40.71 -12.55
C GLY A 47 -2.79 -41.26 -12.87
N ALA A 48 -3.83 -40.43 -12.78
CA ALA A 48 -5.20 -40.79 -13.11
C ALA A 48 -5.54 -40.63 -14.61
N GLY A 49 -4.62 -40.16 -15.46
CA GLY A 49 -4.91 -39.89 -16.88
C GLY A 49 -5.91 -38.75 -17.12
N LEU A 50 -6.06 -37.83 -16.16
CA LEU A 50 -7.05 -36.75 -16.15
C LEU A 50 -6.46 -35.37 -16.44
N THR A 51 -5.25 -35.28 -17.02
CA THR A 51 -4.53 -34.01 -17.26
C THR A 51 -5.36 -32.98 -18.04
N LYS A 52 -6.21 -33.42 -18.98
CA LYS A 52 -7.14 -32.54 -19.71
C LYS A 52 -8.08 -31.77 -18.77
N ASN A 53 -8.49 -32.37 -17.66
CA ASN A 53 -9.38 -31.75 -16.67
C ASN A 53 -8.76 -30.54 -15.99
N LEU A 54 -7.43 -30.44 -15.95
CA LEU A 54 -6.75 -29.25 -15.43
C LEU A 54 -7.15 -27.97 -16.16
N PHE A 55 -7.46 -28.09 -17.45
CA PHE A 55 -7.78 -26.95 -18.32
C PHE A 55 -9.28 -26.85 -18.62
N THR A 56 -10.01 -27.97 -18.61
CA THR A 56 -11.42 -28.00 -19.00
C THR A 56 -12.40 -27.91 -17.84
N ARG A 57 -12.00 -28.31 -16.62
CA ARG A 57 -12.86 -28.23 -15.43
C ARG A 57 -12.59 -26.92 -14.68
N PRO A 58 -13.65 -26.25 -14.18
CA PRO A 58 -13.53 -24.90 -13.62
C PRO A 58 -12.66 -24.84 -12.36
N ILE A 59 -12.77 -25.80 -11.45
CA ILE A 59 -12.00 -25.76 -10.20
C ILE A 59 -10.49 -25.95 -10.44
N PRO A 60 -10.04 -26.98 -11.18
CA PRO A 60 -8.61 -27.12 -11.53
C PRO A 60 -8.06 -25.96 -12.35
N SER A 61 -8.82 -25.40 -13.29
CA SER A 61 -8.36 -24.27 -14.11
C SER A 61 -8.21 -22.98 -13.30
N LEU A 62 -9.11 -22.73 -12.34
CA LEU A 62 -8.95 -21.67 -11.34
C LEU A 62 -7.72 -21.91 -10.46
N GLY A 63 -7.43 -23.17 -10.10
CA GLY A 63 -6.23 -23.54 -9.36
C GLY A 63 -4.94 -23.23 -10.11
N LEU A 64 -4.87 -23.55 -11.41
CA LEU A 64 -3.75 -23.17 -12.28
C LEU A 64 -3.62 -21.65 -12.40
N THR A 65 -4.74 -20.95 -12.56
CA THR A 65 -4.77 -19.47 -12.59
C THR A 65 -4.21 -18.90 -11.29
N ALA A 66 -4.66 -19.39 -10.13
CA ALA A 66 -4.17 -18.97 -8.82
C ALA A 66 -2.66 -19.21 -8.67
N LEU A 67 -2.17 -20.38 -9.10
CA LEU A 67 -0.74 -20.71 -9.07
C LEU A 67 0.08 -19.72 -9.90
N ALA A 68 -0.34 -19.46 -11.14
CA ALA A 68 0.34 -18.51 -12.03
C ALA A 68 0.38 -17.09 -11.43
N LEU A 69 -0.73 -16.63 -10.85
CA LEU A 69 -0.81 -15.33 -10.18
C LEU A 69 0.11 -15.26 -8.94
N ILE A 70 0.12 -16.29 -8.08
CA ILE A 70 0.96 -16.33 -6.88
C ILE A 70 2.46 -16.37 -7.24
N LEU A 71 2.85 -17.15 -8.25
CA LEU A 71 4.24 -17.18 -8.72
C LEU A 71 4.67 -15.84 -9.33
N THR A 72 3.79 -15.19 -10.10
CA THR A 72 4.05 -13.85 -10.64
C THR A 72 4.20 -12.82 -9.52
N LEU A 73 3.34 -12.88 -8.51
CA LEU A 73 3.44 -12.09 -7.27
C LEU A 73 4.80 -12.29 -6.59
N TYR A 74 5.23 -13.54 -6.46
CA TYR A 74 6.48 -13.88 -5.81
C TYR A 74 7.69 -13.34 -6.61
N ILE A 75 7.76 -13.63 -7.91
CA ILE A 75 8.85 -13.19 -8.79
C ILE A 75 8.96 -11.67 -8.79
N THR A 76 7.85 -10.95 -8.92
CA THR A 76 7.87 -9.47 -8.90
C THR A 76 8.21 -8.89 -7.52
N SER A 77 8.11 -9.69 -6.45
CA SER A 77 8.45 -9.30 -5.07
C SER A 77 9.88 -9.60 -4.63
N ILE A 78 10.69 -10.30 -5.44
CA ILE A 78 12.08 -10.58 -5.10
C ILE A 78 12.90 -9.29 -5.07
N ASN A 79 13.99 -9.29 -4.30
CA ASN A 79 14.81 -8.09 -4.09
C ASN A 79 15.30 -7.49 -5.41
N THR A 80 15.81 -8.34 -6.32
CA THR A 80 16.33 -7.93 -7.64
C THR A 80 15.33 -7.11 -8.44
N VAL A 81 14.08 -7.59 -8.55
CA VAL A 81 13.03 -6.88 -9.31
C VAL A 81 12.60 -5.59 -8.59
N ARG A 82 12.47 -5.65 -7.26
CA ARG A 82 12.08 -4.49 -6.46
C ARG A 82 13.08 -3.34 -6.51
N THR A 83 14.38 -3.64 -6.48
CA THR A 83 15.44 -2.64 -6.56
C THR A 83 15.61 -2.12 -7.98
N TYR A 84 15.38 -2.96 -8.99
CA TYR A 84 15.36 -2.55 -10.39
C TYR A 84 14.18 -1.62 -10.71
N SER A 85 12.96 -2.01 -10.30
CA SER A 85 11.75 -1.21 -10.50
C SER A 85 10.73 -1.45 -9.39
N TYR A 86 10.69 -0.52 -8.43
CA TYR A 86 9.67 -0.53 -7.39
C TYR A 86 8.25 -0.37 -7.96
N ARG A 87 8.10 0.29 -9.11
CA ARG A 87 6.80 0.46 -9.79
C ARG A 87 6.23 -0.88 -10.26
N ILE A 88 7.07 -1.72 -10.89
CA ILE A 88 6.65 -3.06 -11.33
C ILE A 88 6.20 -3.88 -10.12
N PHE A 89 7.05 -3.93 -9.08
CA PHE A 89 6.71 -4.61 -7.84
C PHE A 89 5.37 -4.13 -7.27
N TYR A 90 5.21 -2.82 -7.02
CA TYR A 90 4.04 -2.29 -6.35
C TYR A 90 2.75 -2.51 -7.16
N THR A 91 2.79 -2.20 -8.46
CA THR A 91 1.62 -2.33 -9.33
C THR A 91 1.20 -3.80 -9.43
N ALA A 92 2.13 -4.70 -9.75
CA ALA A 92 1.82 -6.14 -9.85
C ALA A 92 1.33 -6.69 -8.50
N HIS A 93 2.01 -6.33 -7.40
CA HIS A 93 1.66 -6.83 -6.09
C HIS A 93 0.25 -6.39 -5.66
N PHE A 94 -0.13 -5.14 -5.93
CA PHE A 94 -1.46 -4.63 -5.63
C PHE A 94 -2.55 -5.24 -6.52
N THR A 95 -2.37 -5.19 -7.85
CA THR A 95 -3.42 -5.63 -8.79
C THR A 95 -3.66 -7.13 -8.72
N ILE A 96 -2.59 -7.92 -8.65
CA ILE A 96 -2.70 -9.38 -8.56
C ILE A 96 -3.31 -9.80 -7.22
N SER A 97 -2.96 -9.14 -6.11
CA SER A 97 -3.58 -9.44 -4.81
C SER A 97 -5.10 -9.22 -4.83
N LEU A 98 -5.57 -8.18 -5.54
CA LEU A 98 -7.00 -7.93 -5.71
C LEU A 98 -7.66 -8.99 -6.60
N ALA A 99 -7.01 -9.38 -7.70
CA ALA A 99 -7.52 -10.41 -8.62
C ALA A 99 -7.50 -11.82 -8.00
N LEU A 100 -6.56 -12.11 -7.10
CA LEU A 100 -6.42 -13.41 -6.45
C LEU A 100 -7.61 -13.72 -5.53
N ALA A 101 -8.20 -12.71 -4.89
CA ALA A 101 -9.34 -12.89 -4.00
C ALA A 101 -10.56 -13.58 -4.66
N PRO A 102 -11.14 -13.08 -5.77
CA PRO A 102 -12.24 -13.78 -6.44
C PRO A 102 -11.81 -15.13 -7.01
N VAL A 103 -10.59 -15.28 -7.54
CA VAL A 103 -10.09 -16.56 -8.05
C VAL A 103 -10.09 -17.63 -6.95
N LEU A 104 -9.53 -17.32 -5.77
CA LEU A 104 -9.50 -18.24 -4.64
C LEU A 104 -10.89 -18.52 -4.05
N PHE A 105 -11.77 -17.51 -4.04
CA PHE A 105 -13.15 -17.65 -3.55
C PHE A 105 -13.93 -18.71 -4.33
N PHE A 106 -13.79 -18.73 -5.66
CA PHE A 106 -14.45 -19.69 -6.53
C PHE A 106 -13.68 -21.02 -6.65
N HIS A 107 -12.37 -21.04 -6.39
CA HIS A 107 -11.58 -22.26 -6.40
C HIS A 107 -11.90 -23.19 -5.22
N ALA A 108 -11.97 -22.67 -3.98
CA ALA A 108 -12.10 -23.51 -2.78
C ALA A 108 -13.02 -22.92 -1.72
N ALA A 109 -14.07 -23.67 -1.35
CA ALA A 109 -15.03 -23.26 -0.32
C ALA A 109 -14.41 -22.98 1.07
N PRO A 110 -13.46 -23.80 1.58
CA PRO A 110 -12.85 -23.54 2.90
C PRO A 110 -12.08 -22.22 3.00
N VAL A 111 -11.62 -21.67 1.87
CA VAL A 111 -10.85 -20.41 1.84
C VAL A 111 -11.75 -19.17 1.96
N ARG A 112 -13.05 -19.30 1.65
CA ARG A 112 -13.99 -18.17 1.54
C ARG A 112 -14.11 -17.36 2.82
N ILE A 113 -14.16 -18.02 3.98
CA ILE A 113 -14.29 -17.33 5.27
C ILE A 113 -13.11 -16.39 5.52
N TYR A 114 -11.89 -16.85 5.28
CA TYR A 114 -10.67 -16.06 5.44
C TYR A 114 -10.59 -14.88 4.46
N LEU A 115 -11.13 -15.04 3.24
CA LEU A 115 -11.25 -13.94 2.28
C LEU A 115 -12.25 -12.87 2.73
N ILE A 116 -13.38 -13.29 3.32
CA ILE A 116 -14.37 -12.38 3.88
C ILE A 116 -13.78 -11.61 5.08
N GLU A 117 -13.09 -12.29 6.00
CA GLU A 117 -12.39 -11.65 7.11
C GLU A 117 -11.36 -10.63 6.62
N THR A 118 -10.57 -11.01 5.61
CA THR A 118 -9.59 -10.11 4.98
C THR A 118 -10.29 -8.89 4.37
N LEU A 119 -11.40 -9.07 3.67
CA LEU A 119 -12.19 -7.98 3.09
C LEU A 119 -12.70 -7.03 4.18
N ILE A 120 -13.26 -7.56 5.27
CA ILE A 120 -13.74 -6.76 6.40
C ILE A 120 -12.60 -5.90 6.97
N LEU A 121 -11.43 -6.50 7.23
CA LEU A 121 -10.26 -5.78 7.75
C LEU A 121 -9.75 -4.69 6.79
N VAL A 122 -9.75 -4.97 5.47
CA VAL A 122 -9.34 -4.01 4.44
C VAL A 122 -10.33 -2.86 4.33
N LEU A 123 -11.64 -3.13 4.36
CA LEU A 123 -12.69 -2.12 4.34
C LEU A 123 -12.62 -1.25 5.59
N PHE A 124 -12.54 -1.85 6.78
CA PHE A 124 -12.39 -1.14 8.03
C PHE A 124 -11.16 -0.21 8.00
N ASN A 125 -10.00 -0.73 7.58
CA ASN A 125 -8.78 0.06 7.45
C ASN A 125 -8.94 1.21 6.44
N THR A 126 -9.64 0.98 5.32
CA THR A 126 -9.83 1.98 4.27
C THR A 126 -10.80 3.08 4.72
N ILE A 127 -11.91 2.71 5.33
CA ILE A 127 -12.93 3.64 5.85
C ILE A 127 -12.32 4.52 6.94
N THR A 128 -11.70 3.92 7.95
CA THR A 128 -11.09 4.70 9.05
C THR A 128 -9.94 5.59 8.57
N ARG A 129 -9.16 5.18 7.57
CA ARG A 129 -8.19 6.07 6.92
C ARG A 129 -8.88 7.24 6.21
N ARG A 130 -9.96 7.00 5.46
CA ARG A 130 -10.70 8.08 4.78
C ARG A 130 -11.31 9.06 5.77
N LEU A 131 -11.96 8.57 6.82
CA LEU A 131 -12.60 9.40 7.86
C LEU A 131 -11.62 10.24 8.67
N THR A 132 -10.32 9.91 8.62
CA THR A 132 -9.31 10.55 9.46
C THR A 132 -8.23 11.30 8.70
N SER A 133 -8.30 11.26 7.38
CA SER A 133 -7.54 12.13 6.50
C SER A 133 -8.26 13.45 6.33
N PHE A 134 -7.49 14.52 6.14
CA PHE A 134 -8.02 15.83 5.80
C PHE A 134 -7.19 16.43 4.66
N LEU A 135 -7.81 17.36 3.93
CA LEU A 135 -7.13 18.18 2.94
C LEU A 135 -6.75 19.51 3.56
N ALA A 136 -5.54 19.98 3.26
CA ALA A 136 -5.03 21.23 3.80
C ALA A 136 -4.16 21.96 2.76
N PRO A 137 -4.41 23.26 2.50
CA PRO A 137 -3.54 24.06 1.64
C PRO A 137 -2.18 24.19 2.33
N SER A 138 -1.19 23.52 1.77
CA SER A 138 0.13 23.37 2.40
C SER A 138 1.16 24.23 1.68
N THR A 139 2.04 24.88 2.44
CA THR A 139 3.16 25.63 1.88
C THR A 139 4.37 24.71 1.75
N ILE A 140 4.98 24.69 0.57
CA ILE A 140 6.17 23.88 0.29
C ILE A 140 7.30 24.85 -0.05
N THR A 141 8.42 24.76 0.67
CA THR A 141 9.59 25.61 0.46
C THR A 141 10.84 24.74 0.32
N ALA A 142 11.62 24.96 -0.74
CA ALA A 142 12.95 24.36 -0.86
C ALA A 142 13.91 25.01 0.14
N LEU A 143 14.69 24.20 0.86
CA LEU A 143 15.69 24.70 1.80
C LEU A 143 16.98 25.03 1.02
N PRO A 144 17.50 26.27 1.11
CA PRO A 144 18.67 26.71 0.36
C PRO A 144 19.87 25.78 0.55
N SER A 145 20.61 25.52 -0.53
CA SER A 145 21.84 24.72 -0.52
C SER A 145 21.67 23.28 0.02
N THR A 146 20.45 22.73 -0.02
CA THR A 146 20.15 21.34 0.37
C THR A 146 19.21 20.67 -0.63
N SER A 147 19.11 19.34 -0.56
CA SER A 147 18.10 18.55 -1.28
C SER A 147 16.82 18.36 -0.45
N LEU A 148 16.54 19.25 0.51
CA LEU A 148 15.42 19.13 1.43
C LEU A 148 14.30 20.11 1.09
N LEU A 149 13.07 19.64 1.29
CA LEU A 149 11.84 20.39 1.19
C LEU A 149 11.21 20.51 2.58
N LYS A 150 10.83 21.72 2.97
CA LYS A 150 10.03 21.99 4.16
C LYS A 150 8.57 22.13 3.74
N LEU A 151 7.70 21.32 4.34
CA LEU A 151 6.26 21.39 4.13
C LEU A 151 5.60 21.88 5.43
N THR A 152 4.87 22.98 5.36
CA THR A 152 4.04 23.49 6.45
C THR A 152 2.58 23.19 6.14
N ILE A 153 1.95 22.37 6.97
CA ILE A 153 0.58 21.88 6.75
C ILE A 153 -0.32 22.41 7.87
N PRO A 154 -1.35 23.23 7.57
CA PRO A 154 -2.29 23.68 8.58
C PRO A 154 -3.18 22.51 9.05
N ILE A 155 -3.46 22.48 10.36
CA ILE A 155 -4.28 21.46 11.02
C ILE A 155 -5.68 22.04 11.26
N PRO A 156 -6.73 21.46 10.67
CA PRO A 156 -8.11 21.87 10.92
C PRO A 156 -8.49 21.75 12.40
N PRO A 157 -9.38 22.61 12.94
CA PRO A 157 -9.82 22.56 14.33
C PRO A 157 -10.27 21.17 14.79
N SER A 158 -11.00 20.44 13.94
CA SER A 158 -11.50 19.09 14.20
C SER A 158 -10.40 18.04 14.41
N HIS A 159 -9.16 18.32 14.01
CA HIS A 159 -8.04 17.38 14.08
C HIS A 159 -6.99 17.78 15.12
N ARG A 160 -7.04 18.99 15.69
CA ARG A 160 -5.98 19.51 16.59
C ARG A 160 -5.68 18.59 17.76
N GLN A 161 -6.71 18.09 18.45
CA GLN A 161 -6.53 17.18 19.59
C GLN A 161 -5.74 15.92 19.23
N ARG A 162 -5.94 15.39 18.01
CA ARG A 162 -5.23 14.19 17.54
C ARG A 162 -3.75 14.44 17.28
N PHE A 163 -3.40 15.67 16.93
CA PHE A 163 -2.05 16.09 16.60
C PHE A 163 -1.28 16.68 17.78
N ALA A 164 -1.95 17.10 18.86
CA ALA A 164 -1.31 17.75 20.01
C ALA A 164 -0.04 17.05 20.52
N ASN A 165 -0.04 15.70 20.57
CA ASN A 165 1.11 14.88 21.00
C ASN A 165 1.66 13.99 19.87
N ALA A 166 1.57 14.44 18.63
CA ALA A 166 2.00 13.68 17.46
C ALA A 166 3.45 13.98 17.01
N GLN A 167 4.19 14.81 17.74
CA GLN A 167 5.59 15.11 17.40
C GLN A 167 6.42 13.82 17.33
N ALA A 168 7.34 13.75 16.37
CA ALA A 168 8.14 12.56 16.04
C ALA A 168 7.35 11.33 15.60
N GLN A 169 6.02 11.39 15.50
CA GLN A 169 5.23 10.35 14.84
C GLN A 169 5.27 10.52 13.32
N HIS A 170 4.84 9.50 12.59
CA HIS A 170 4.71 9.55 11.13
C HIS A 170 3.27 9.80 10.69
N ILE A 171 3.13 10.55 9.60
CA ILE A 171 1.88 10.72 8.86
C ILE A 171 2.06 10.28 7.42
N TYR A 172 0.95 9.98 6.76
CA TYR A 172 0.96 9.66 5.35
C TYR A 172 0.46 10.86 4.55
N VAL A 173 1.27 11.31 3.60
CA VAL A 173 0.94 12.44 2.72
C VAL A 173 0.67 11.91 1.31
N SER A 174 -0.42 12.40 0.73
CA SER A 174 -0.78 12.21 -0.67
C SER A 174 -1.06 13.57 -1.29
N ILE A 175 -0.68 13.75 -2.55
CA ILE A 175 -0.95 14.99 -3.29
C ILE A 175 -2.40 14.89 -3.79
N PRO A 176 -3.29 15.83 -3.48
CA PRO A 176 -4.69 15.74 -3.88
C PRO A 176 -4.87 16.02 -5.38
N PRO A 177 -5.93 15.49 -6.03
CA PRO A 177 -6.15 15.63 -7.48
C PRO A 177 -6.00 17.07 -8.03
N PRO A 178 -6.49 18.14 -7.37
CA PRO A 178 -6.31 19.52 -7.85
C PRO A 178 -4.85 19.98 -7.95
N SER A 179 -3.94 19.34 -7.22
CA SER A 179 -2.51 19.65 -7.22
C SER A 179 -1.68 18.67 -8.05
N GLN A 180 -2.33 17.72 -8.73
CA GLN A 180 -1.69 16.76 -9.63
C GLN A 180 -1.69 17.28 -11.07
N PRO A 181 -0.71 16.89 -11.91
CA PRO A 181 -0.79 17.13 -13.33
C PRO A 181 -1.94 16.32 -13.96
N SER A 182 -2.53 16.84 -15.03
CA SER A 182 -3.61 16.18 -15.77
C SER A 182 -3.23 14.74 -16.15
N GLY A 183 -4.09 13.78 -15.85
CA GLY A 183 -3.87 12.37 -16.17
C GLY A 183 -2.94 11.60 -15.21
N ALA A 184 -2.43 12.21 -14.13
CA ALA A 184 -1.53 11.56 -13.18
C ALA A 184 -2.24 10.62 -12.19
N VAL A 185 -3.02 9.65 -12.69
CA VAL A 185 -3.81 8.69 -11.89
C VAL A 185 -2.97 7.95 -10.86
N ILE A 186 -1.69 7.69 -11.16
CA ILE A 186 -0.77 7.00 -10.26
C ILE A 186 -0.59 7.75 -8.92
N LEU A 187 -0.63 9.09 -8.91
CA LEU A 187 -0.47 9.88 -7.68
C LEU A 187 -1.64 9.68 -6.71
N ASN A 188 -2.85 9.35 -7.20
CA ASN A 188 -3.99 9.02 -6.34
C ASN A 188 -3.81 7.73 -5.55
N LEU A 189 -2.93 6.84 -6.01
CA LEU A 189 -2.61 5.58 -5.36
C LEU A 189 -1.39 5.69 -4.45
N LEU A 190 -0.71 6.84 -4.45
CA LEU A 190 0.53 7.06 -3.71
C LEU A 190 0.28 7.84 -2.42
N SER A 191 0.73 7.25 -1.32
CA SER A 191 0.64 7.83 0.02
C SER A 191 1.91 7.44 0.77
N ASN A 192 2.80 8.41 0.97
CA ASN A 192 4.14 8.16 1.50
C ASN A 192 4.24 8.60 2.97
N PRO A 193 4.94 7.84 3.81
CA PRO A 193 5.16 8.20 5.20
C PRO A 193 6.16 9.37 5.30
N TYR A 194 5.88 10.32 6.17
CA TYR A 194 6.78 11.39 6.58
C TYR A 194 6.71 11.55 8.10
N THR A 195 7.86 11.79 8.73
CA THR A 195 7.93 12.08 10.16
C THR A 195 7.55 13.55 10.40
N ILE A 196 6.72 13.80 11.42
CA ILE A 196 6.42 15.13 11.89
C ILE A 196 7.67 15.69 12.58
N ALA A 197 8.30 16.68 11.96
CA ALA A 197 9.51 17.32 12.48
C ALA A 197 9.17 18.21 13.68
N SER A 198 8.09 18.99 13.56
CA SER A 198 7.58 19.84 14.64
C SER A 198 6.09 20.12 14.48
N ILE A 199 5.48 20.53 15.58
CA ILE A 199 4.08 21.00 15.65
C ILE A 199 4.13 22.39 16.26
N ALA A 200 3.36 23.32 15.71
CA ALA A 200 3.28 24.67 16.27
C ALA A 200 2.71 24.64 17.70
N PRO A 201 3.14 25.54 18.61
CA PRO A 201 2.70 25.52 20.02
C PRO A 201 1.17 25.60 20.20
N ASP A 202 0.49 26.27 19.28
CA ASP A 202 -0.97 26.41 19.21
C ASP A 202 -1.67 25.23 18.50
N THR A 203 -0.91 24.23 18.06
CA THR A 203 -1.36 23.06 17.28
C THR A 203 -2.11 23.46 15.99
N THR A 204 -1.84 24.64 15.43
CA THR A 204 -2.50 25.11 14.20
C THR A 204 -1.82 24.60 12.94
N SER A 205 -0.56 24.18 13.02
CA SER A 205 0.17 23.64 11.90
C SER A 205 1.19 22.59 12.33
N LEU A 206 1.57 21.74 11.39
CA LEU A 206 2.70 20.81 11.52
C LEU A 206 3.71 21.06 10.40
N THR A 207 4.97 20.76 10.69
CA THR A 207 6.07 20.85 9.74
C THR A 207 6.60 19.46 9.43
N LEU A 208 6.79 19.18 8.14
CA LEU A 208 7.51 18.00 7.65
C LEU A 208 8.79 18.44 6.95
N ILE A 209 9.83 17.62 7.06
CA ILE A 209 11.04 17.73 6.26
C ILE A 209 11.10 16.51 5.34
N ALA A 210 11.09 16.76 4.04
CA ALA A 210 11.13 15.73 3.00
C ALA A 210 12.42 15.84 2.20
N ARG A 211 13.01 14.71 1.81
CA ARG A 211 14.13 14.69 0.86
C ARG A 211 13.57 14.71 -0.57
N SER A 212 14.15 15.55 -1.42
CA SER A 212 13.94 15.52 -2.86
C SER A 212 14.58 14.24 -3.42
N LEU A 213 13.74 13.34 -3.91
CA LEU A 213 14.09 12.04 -4.50
C LEU A 213 13.49 11.95 -5.90
N THR A 214 13.85 10.92 -6.66
CA THR A 214 13.39 10.68 -8.04
C THR A 214 12.01 9.99 -8.13
N GLY A 215 11.31 9.82 -7.00
CA GLY A 215 9.98 9.21 -6.97
C GLY A 215 8.88 10.18 -7.39
N PRO A 216 7.73 9.70 -7.93
CA PRO A 216 6.66 10.56 -8.45
C PRO A 216 6.17 11.63 -7.48
N THR A 217 6.02 11.27 -6.20
CA THR A 217 5.59 12.21 -5.16
C THR A 217 6.66 13.27 -4.88
N SER A 218 7.92 12.87 -4.74
CA SER A 218 9.02 13.83 -4.48
C SER A 218 9.23 14.77 -5.66
N THR A 219 9.25 14.25 -6.89
CA THR A 219 9.33 15.09 -8.11
C THR A 219 8.20 16.10 -8.15
N ARG A 220 6.95 15.67 -7.87
CA ARG A 220 5.82 16.58 -7.87
C ARG A 220 5.87 17.62 -6.74
N LEU A 221 6.35 17.24 -5.56
CA LEU A 221 6.54 18.21 -4.46
C LEU A 221 7.58 19.28 -4.83
N THR A 222 8.65 18.90 -5.53
CA THR A 222 9.64 19.85 -6.07
C THR A 222 9.04 20.76 -7.15
N GLU A 223 8.25 20.23 -8.08
CA GLU A 223 7.56 21.08 -9.07
C GLU A 223 6.63 22.11 -8.41
N LEU A 224 5.94 21.70 -7.34
CA LEU A 224 5.03 22.58 -6.59
C LEU A 224 5.76 23.69 -5.82
N THR A 225 7.09 23.63 -5.62
CA THR A 225 7.85 24.78 -5.05
C THR A 225 8.04 25.90 -6.05
N GLU A 226 8.15 25.56 -7.33
CA GLU A 226 8.39 26.53 -8.41
C GLU A 226 7.09 27.17 -8.93
N LEU A 227 5.94 26.56 -8.66
CA LEU A 227 4.62 27.09 -9.04
C LEU A 227 4.18 28.22 -8.09
N TRP A 228 4.69 29.42 -8.37
CA TRP A 228 4.33 30.67 -7.68
C TRP A 228 2.84 31.02 -7.88
N LYS A 229 2.11 31.18 -6.76
CA LYS A 229 0.71 31.66 -6.60
C LYS A 229 -0.39 30.69 -7.05
N ALA A 230 -0.80 29.80 -6.15
CA ALA A 230 -2.20 29.37 -6.11
C ALA A 230 -3.07 30.63 -5.98
N ARG A 231 -3.86 30.95 -7.01
CA ARG A 231 -4.99 31.86 -6.84
C ARG A 231 -5.99 31.13 -5.95
N PRO A 232 -6.40 31.69 -4.79
CA PRO A 232 -7.59 31.20 -4.13
C PRO A 232 -8.78 31.33 -5.10
N PRO A 233 -9.82 30.49 -4.94
CA PRO A 233 -11.03 30.57 -5.77
C PRO A 233 -11.65 31.95 -5.74
#